data_AF-A0A7S8E893-F1
#
_entry.id   AF-A0A7S8E893-F1
#
_cell.length_a   1.000
_cell.length_b   1.000
_cell.length_c   1.000
_cell.angle_alpha   90.00
_cell.angle_beta   90.00
_cell.angle_gamma   90.00
#
_symmetry.space_group_name_H-M   'P 1'
#
loop_
_entity.id
_entity.type
_entity.pdbx_description
1 polymer ?
#
loop_
_entity_poly.entity_id
_entity_poly.type
_entity_poly.pdbx_seq_one_letter_code
_entity_poly.pdbx_strand_id
1 'polypeptide(L)'
;MAHNRAKSAARNASLVWLIISGLILAGGLAFAAFAVLPKYMAFFNEPTVIDIDDLEDLDNLPIYNAQITGKEMFDTSYYYEDSYLFIPLSREYFGAMWTGDKFLLVRNGGVIDESALTYKGTLRELDRDESTEVVMDLEREVPETQGFFMSVVLDATDHPTEFGNLVMVVVALAAIGFGLYGVYRGFSHLTNPAKHPFLKSLSRYGDPDDVVDRIEKERVLQEDKVGKLTLTKNWIIDEKGNNFRVMRAQDLLWVYKHVQTGRYNTKHYSLRLYDQHGEMISVGAKNEKQADEMGMEIAKHAPWALIGYDKKIEDAWKNQRNQLIAAVEQRKVQASA
;
A
#
# COMPACT_ATOMS: atom_id res chain seq x y z
N MET A 1 -0.57 -29.59 -21.28
CA MET A 1 0.56 -28.67 -20.97
C MET A 1 0.09 -27.34 -20.34
N ALA A 2 -1.19 -26.96 -20.44
CA ALA A 2 -1.77 -25.74 -19.87
C ALA A 2 -2.50 -25.92 -18.51
N HIS A 3 -2.84 -27.14 -18.07
CA HIS A 3 -3.14 -27.44 -16.65
C HIS A 3 -2.00 -26.95 -15.72
N ASN A 4 -0.75 -27.12 -16.18
CA ASN A 4 0.43 -26.56 -15.53
C ASN A 4 0.51 -25.04 -15.64
N ARG A 5 0.01 -24.41 -16.70
CA ARG A 5 0.08 -22.95 -16.88
C ARG A 5 -0.88 -22.22 -15.95
N ALA A 6 -2.14 -22.64 -15.85
CA ALA A 6 -3.12 -22.03 -14.95
C ALA A 6 -2.72 -22.19 -13.47
N LYS A 7 -2.31 -23.41 -13.06
CA LYS A 7 -1.77 -23.65 -11.71
C LYS A 7 -0.46 -22.89 -11.48
N SER A 8 0.43 -22.79 -12.48
CA SER A 8 1.66 -21.97 -12.36
C SER A 8 1.38 -20.48 -12.24
N ALA A 9 0.38 -19.94 -12.95
CA ALA A 9 0.02 -18.53 -12.91
C ALA A 9 -0.57 -18.15 -11.55
N ALA A 10 -1.48 -18.99 -11.01
CA ALA A 10 -2.01 -18.83 -9.66
C ALA A 10 -0.91 -18.96 -8.59
N ARG A 11 0.02 -19.92 -8.76
CA ARG A 11 1.17 -20.10 -7.87
C ARG A 11 2.11 -18.89 -7.93
N ASN A 12 2.45 -18.42 -9.12
CA ASN A 12 3.35 -17.27 -9.32
C ASN A 12 2.72 -15.98 -8.79
N ALA A 13 1.41 -15.76 -9.00
CA ALA A 13 0.69 -14.64 -8.40
C ALA A 13 0.72 -14.70 -6.88
N SER A 14 0.50 -15.88 -6.30
CA SER A 14 0.55 -16.10 -4.85
C SER A 14 1.97 -15.90 -4.30
N LEU A 15 3.00 -16.36 -5.02
CA LEU A 15 4.41 -16.14 -4.65
C LEU A 15 4.79 -14.66 -4.69
N VAL A 16 4.39 -13.92 -5.73
CA VAL A 16 4.63 -12.47 -5.80
C VAL A 16 3.95 -11.76 -4.62
N TRP A 17 2.70 -12.12 -4.31
CA TRP A 17 1.98 -11.56 -3.16
C TRP A 17 2.67 -11.88 -1.83
N LEU A 18 3.18 -13.12 -1.67
CA LEU A 18 3.94 -13.54 -0.50
C LEU A 18 5.25 -12.75 -0.36
N ILE A 19 5.99 -12.57 -1.45
CA ILE A 19 7.24 -11.80 -1.44
C ILE A 19 6.95 -10.35 -1.04
N ILE A 20 5.97 -9.71 -1.66
CA ILE A 20 5.60 -8.31 -1.33
C ILE A 20 5.16 -8.20 0.13
N SER A 21 4.30 -9.11 0.60
CA SER A 21 3.82 -9.09 1.98
C SER A 21 4.94 -9.38 2.98
N GLY A 22 5.86 -10.28 2.64
CA GLY A 22 7.04 -10.59 3.43
C GLY A 22 7.99 -9.40 3.53
N LEU A 23 8.20 -8.66 2.44
CA LEU A 23 9.00 -7.42 2.46
C LEU A 23 8.34 -6.33 3.31
N ILE A 24 7.01 -6.16 3.21
CA ILE A 24 6.28 -5.20 4.05
C ILE A 24 6.38 -5.60 5.52
N LEU A 25 6.22 -6.89 5.83
CA LEU A 25 6.36 -7.40 7.20
C LEU A 25 7.76 -7.18 7.75
N ALA A 26 8.80 -7.53 6.98
CA ALA A 26 10.19 -7.34 7.38
C ALA A 26 10.52 -5.85 7.58
N GLY A 27 10.06 -4.98 6.66
CA GLY A 27 10.22 -3.54 6.79
C GLY A 27 9.48 -2.96 8.00
N GLY A 28 8.25 -3.40 8.25
CA GLY A 28 7.46 -3.00 9.42
C GLY A 28 8.10 -3.44 10.74
N LEU A 29 8.63 -4.67 10.80
CA LEU A 29 9.35 -5.18 11.96
C LEU A 29 10.67 -4.44 12.19
N ALA A 30 11.44 -4.17 11.14
CA ALA A 30 12.68 -3.39 11.23
C ALA A 30 12.39 -1.96 11.70
N PHE A 31 11.39 -1.29 11.10
CA PHE A 31 10.97 0.04 11.53
C PHE A 31 10.53 0.06 13.00
N ALA A 32 9.73 -0.92 13.42
CA ALA A 32 9.36 -1.07 14.82
C ALA A 32 10.58 -1.27 15.73
N ALA A 33 11.52 -2.14 15.35
CA ALA A 33 12.70 -2.47 16.14
C ALA A 33 13.70 -1.32 16.29
N PHE A 34 13.89 -0.51 15.23
CA PHE A 34 14.92 0.53 15.22
C PHE A 34 14.39 1.93 15.52
N ALA A 35 13.15 2.26 15.13
CA ALA A 35 12.60 3.61 15.29
C ALA A 35 11.60 3.75 16.45
N VAL A 36 10.85 2.68 16.76
CA VAL A 36 9.75 2.76 17.73
C VAL A 36 10.15 2.15 19.08
N LEU A 37 10.53 0.87 19.11
CA LEU A 37 10.76 0.13 20.35
C LEU A 37 11.82 0.77 21.27
N PRO A 38 12.99 1.24 20.81
CA PRO A 38 14.02 1.78 21.69
C PRO A 38 13.50 2.94 22.56
N LYS A 39 12.75 3.85 21.92
CA LYS A 39 12.16 5.01 22.57
C LYS A 39 11.11 4.65 23.62
N TYR A 40 10.16 3.77 23.27
CA TYR A 40 9.11 3.37 24.22
C TYR A 40 9.67 2.52 25.36
N MET A 41 10.60 1.61 25.07
CA MET A 41 11.28 0.81 26.10
C MET A 41 12.06 1.71 27.07
N ALA A 42 12.78 2.70 26.57
CA ALA A 42 13.50 3.66 27.40
C ALA A 42 12.56 4.45 28.31
N PHE A 43 11.40 4.89 27.81
CA PHE A 43 10.41 5.62 28.61
C PHE A 43 9.79 4.79 29.74
N PHE A 44 9.57 3.48 29.53
CA PHE A 44 9.05 2.60 30.58
C PHE A 44 10.10 2.17 31.61
N ASN A 45 11.39 2.28 31.25
CA ASN A 45 12.49 2.05 32.19
C ASN A 45 12.75 3.29 33.05
N GLU A 46 13.53 3.12 34.12
CA GLU A 46 14.03 4.25 34.88
C GLU A 46 14.90 5.15 33.98
N PRO A 47 14.85 6.49 34.17
CA PRO A 47 15.67 7.40 33.39
C PRO A 47 17.14 7.08 33.51
N THR A 48 17.85 7.12 32.40
CA THR A 48 19.31 7.01 32.40
C THR A 48 19.89 8.30 32.96
N VAL A 49 20.38 8.26 34.20
CA VAL A 49 21.06 9.41 34.80
C VAL A 49 22.42 9.55 34.15
N ILE A 50 22.66 10.69 33.50
CA ILE A 50 23.92 11.01 32.82
C ILE A 50 24.61 12.09 33.65
N ASP A 51 25.85 11.82 34.05
CA ASP A 51 26.67 12.84 34.70
C ASP A 51 27.09 13.87 33.65
N ILE A 52 27.17 15.12 34.08
CA ILE A 52 27.58 16.24 33.27
C ILE A 52 28.96 15.99 32.65
N ASP A 53 29.88 15.42 33.43
CA ASP A 53 31.26 15.18 33.03
C ASP A 53 31.37 14.14 31.89
N ASP A 54 30.33 13.31 31.69
CA ASP A 54 30.29 12.27 30.65
C ASP A 54 29.69 12.76 29.31
N LEU A 55 29.16 13.99 29.25
CA LEU A 55 28.41 14.48 28.08
C LEU A 55 29.26 14.68 26.82
N GLU A 56 30.56 14.91 26.96
CA GLU A 56 31.46 15.16 25.82
C GLU A 56 31.86 13.89 25.05
N ASP A 57 31.84 12.74 25.72
CA ASP A 57 32.34 11.45 25.19
C ASP A 57 31.20 10.50 24.77
N LEU A 58 30.00 11.04 24.49
CA LEU A 58 28.84 10.23 24.12
C LEU A 58 28.87 9.80 22.65
N ASP A 59 29.30 8.56 22.42
CA ASP A 59 29.33 7.96 21.07
C ASP A 59 27.97 7.40 20.58
N ASN A 60 27.00 7.21 21.49
CA ASN A 60 25.75 6.49 21.20
C ASN A 60 24.50 7.36 21.37
N LEU A 61 24.35 8.37 20.51
CA LEU A 61 23.15 9.20 20.41
C LEU A 61 22.15 8.61 19.38
N PRO A 62 20.83 8.76 19.58
CA PRO A 62 20.18 9.42 20.72
C PRO A 62 20.06 8.52 21.95
N ILE A 63 20.11 9.12 23.14
CA ILE A 63 19.79 8.46 24.42
C ILE A 63 18.39 8.90 24.85
N TYR A 64 17.43 7.99 24.71
CA TYR A 64 16.06 8.22 25.14
C TYR A 64 15.91 8.15 26.67
N ASN A 65 15.01 8.97 27.22
CA ASN A 65 14.74 9.05 28.66
C ASN A 65 16.00 9.31 29.50
N ALA A 66 16.87 10.21 29.02
CA ALA A 66 18.01 10.72 29.76
C ALA A 66 17.55 11.70 30.85
N GLN A 67 18.19 11.65 32.01
CA GLN A 67 18.04 12.63 33.08
C GLN A 67 19.39 13.29 33.33
N ILE A 68 19.42 14.63 33.23
CA ILE A 68 20.62 15.43 33.47
C ILE A 68 20.29 16.46 34.55
N THR A 69 21.23 16.63 35.48
CA THR A 69 21.16 17.63 36.54
C THR A 69 22.29 18.62 36.35
N GLY A 70 21.98 19.88 36.03
CA GLY A 70 22.96 20.96 35.85
C GLY A 70 23.27 21.70 37.15
N LYS A 71 24.14 22.71 37.05
CA LYS A 71 24.49 23.60 38.17
C LYS A 71 23.58 24.83 38.22
N GLU A 72 23.33 25.41 37.06
CA GLU A 72 22.45 26.58 36.88
C GLU A 72 21.64 26.42 35.60
N MET A 73 20.50 27.11 35.53
CA MET A 73 19.60 27.08 34.38
C MET A 73 19.24 28.52 34.01
N PHE A 74 19.37 28.86 32.73
CA PHE A 74 19.06 30.19 32.21
C PHE A 74 17.96 30.11 31.16
N ASP A 75 16.95 30.96 31.25
CA ASP A 75 15.99 31.15 30.16
C ASP A 75 16.65 31.96 29.03
N THR A 76 16.76 31.36 27.85
CA THR A 76 17.34 32.05 26.69
C THR A 76 16.37 33.04 26.04
N SER A 77 15.08 32.95 26.35
CA SER A 77 13.97 33.61 25.65
C SER A 77 13.76 33.18 24.19
N TYR A 78 14.58 32.27 23.64
CA TYR A 78 14.35 31.68 22.33
C TYR A 78 13.28 30.60 22.42
N TYR A 79 12.40 30.54 21.42
CA TYR A 79 11.42 29.49 21.29
C TYR A 79 11.05 29.26 19.82
N TYR A 80 10.65 28.04 19.51
CA TYR A 80 9.93 27.72 18.27
C TYR A 80 8.42 27.79 18.49
N GLU A 81 7.69 28.32 17.51
CA GLU A 81 6.24 28.44 17.53
C GLU A 81 5.65 27.84 16.26
N ASP A 82 4.99 26.70 16.40
CA ASP A 82 4.21 26.12 15.31
C ASP A 82 2.82 26.76 15.27
N SER A 83 2.40 27.16 14.07
CA SER A 83 1.11 27.82 13.85
C SER A 83 0.31 27.15 12.75
N TYR A 84 -0.99 26.95 12.98
CA TYR A 84 -1.94 26.55 11.94
C TYR A 84 -2.90 27.69 11.61
N LEU A 85 -2.94 28.10 10.34
CA LEU A 85 -3.72 29.28 9.91
C LEU A 85 -3.44 30.53 10.77
N PHE A 86 -2.16 30.75 11.10
CA PHE A 86 -1.70 31.86 11.94
C PHE A 86 -2.19 31.82 13.40
N ILE A 87 -2.67 30.66 13.87
CA ILE A 87 -3.02 30.44 15.27
C ILE A 87 -1.90 29.57 15.89
N PRO A 88 -1.23 30.04 16.97
CA PRO A 88 -0.18 29.27 17.63
C PRO A 88 -0.76 27.99 18.24
N LEU A 89 -0.16 26.86 17.90
CA LEU A 89 -0.55 25.53 18.37
C LEU A 89 0.37 25.03 19.49
N SER A 90 1.66 25.29 19.39
CA SER A 90 2.67 24.89 20.37
C SER A 90 3.80 25.91 20.43
N ARG A 91 4.46 25.97 21.59
CA ARG A 91 5.72 26.69 21.77
C ARG A 91 6.72 25.79 22.45
N GLU A 92 7.94 25.80 21.95
CA GLU A 92 9.04 25.01 22.50
C GLU A 92 10.16 25.98 22.88
N TYR A 93 10.36 26.16 24.17
CA TYR A 93 11.31 27.11 24.72
C TYR A 93 12.68 26.47 24.88
N PHE A 94 13.71 27.26 24.63
CA PHE A 94 15.10 26.85 24.81
C PHE A 94 15.66 27.48 26.08
N GLY A 95 16.36 26.66 26.86
CA GLY A 95 17.10 27.09 28.02
C GLY A 95 18.56 26.64 27.92
N ALA A 96 19.45 27.38 28.57
CA ALA A 96 20.86 27.06 28.65
C ALA A 96 21.19 26.53 30.04
N MET A 97 21.47 25.23 30.14
CA MET A 97 21.87 24.59 31.39
C MET A 97 23.39 24.65 31.53
N TRP A 98 23.88 25.30 32.57
CA TRP A 98 25.30 25.39 32.85
C TRP A 98 25.82 24.11 33.50
N THR A 99 26.84 23.52 32.89
CA THR A 99 27.50 22.29 33.34
C THR A 99 28.67 22.57 34.29
N GLY A 100 29.22 23.79 34.25
CA GLY A 100 30.42 24.20 34.98
C GLY A 100 31.56 24.64 34.07
N ASP A 101 31.52 24.18 32.83
CA ASP A 101 32.49 24.45 31.78
C ASP A 101 31.81 24.86 30.46
N LYS A 102 30.63 24.31 30.16
CA LYS A 102 29.86 24.51 28.93
C LYS A 102 28.36 24.68 29.20
N PHE A 103 27.62 24.99 28.15
CA PHE A 103 26.17 25.05 28.17
C PHE A 103 25.58 23.86 27.41
N LEU A 104 24.71 23.12 28.07
CA LEU A 104 23.81 22.16 27.44
C LEU A 104 22.53 22.89 27.06
N LEU A 105 22.15 22.82 25.78
CA LEU A 105 20.85 23.35 25.35
C LEU A 105 19.74 22.40 25.82
N VAL A 106 18.67 22.96 26.40
CA VAL A 106 17.50 22.21 26.86
C VAL A 106 16.28 22.74 26.13
N ARG A 107 15.57 21.87 25.41
CA ARG A 107 14.32 22.20 24.71
C ARG A 107 13.13 21.72 25.54
N ASN A 108 12.17 22.59 25.83
CA ASN A 108 11.04 22.30 26.71
C ASN A 108 9.69 22.78 26.13
N GLY A 109 8.62 22.01 26.33
CA GLY A 109 7.28 22.33 25.78
C GLY A 109 6.54 23.44 26.54
N GLY A 110 7.18 24.00 27.55
CA GLY A 110 6.71 25.12 28.34
C GLY A 110 7.86 26.05 28.69
N VAL A 111 7.54 27.18 29.31
CA VAL A 111 8.53 28.18 29.73
C VAL A 111 9.62 27.52 30.57
N ILE A 112 10.86 27.98 30.41
CA ILE A 112 12.00 27.52 31.19
C ILE A 112 11.84 27.94 32.66
N ASP A 113 12.03 26.99 33.56
CA ASP A 113 12.05 27.25 35.00
C ASP A 113 13.51 27.28 35.45
N GLU A 114 14.05 28.48 35.66
CA GLU A 114 15.45 28.68 36.09
C GLU A 114 15.74 28.05 37.46
N SER A 115 14.71 27.71 38.25
CA SER A 115 14.88 26.99 39.53
C SER A 115 14.97 25.47 39.37
N ALA A 116 14.54 24.94 38.23
CA ALA A 116 14.63 23.51 37.92
C ALA A 116 16.02 23.18 37.38
N LEU A 117 16.84 22.50 38.18
CA LEU A 117 18.18 22.08 37.77
C LEU A 117 18.21 20.69 37.13
N THR A 118 17.09 19.97 37.14
CA THR A 118 17.02 18.59 36.62
C THR A 118 15.95 18.48 35.56
N TYR A 119 16.35 18.05 34.37
CA TYR A 119 15.46 17.83 33.23
C TYR A 119 15.52 16.39 32.75
N LYS A 120 14.44 15.95 32.12
CA LYS A 120 14.28 14.61 31.54
C LYS A 120 13.86 14.74 30.09
N GLY A 121 14.47 13.96 29.21
CA GLY A 121 14.17 14.03 27.78
C GLY A 121 14.97 13.05 26.94
N THR A 122 14.97 13.26 25.64
CA THR A 122 15.85 12.57 24.70
C THR A 122 17.11 13.41 24.53
N LEU A 123 18.27 12.88 24.92
CA LEU A 123 19.55 13.51 24.60
C LEU A 123 19.91 13.13 23.16
N ARG A 124 20.08 14.13 22.29
CA ARG A 124 20.38 13.95 20.87
C ARG A 124 21.39 14.98 20.39
N GLU A 125 21.93 14.74 19.20
CA GLU A 125 22.75 15.74 18.53
C GLU A 125 21.93 17.01 18.27
N LEU A 126 22.60 18.15 18.42
CA LEU A 126 22.05 19.44 18.06
C LEU A 126 21.80 19.46 16.55
N ASP A 127 20.57 19.78 16.14
CA ASP A 127 20.28 19.86 14.71
C ASP A 127 20.81 21.17 14.10
N ARG A 128 20.76 21.24 12.78
CA ARG A 128 21.31 22.38 12.05
C ARG A 128 20.56 23.68 12.34
N ASP A 129 19.26 23.60 12.53
CA ASP A 129 18.40 24.78 12.68
C ASP A 129 18.56 25.31 14.11
N GLU A 130 18.58 24.45 15.13
CA GLU A 130 18.88 24.80 16.52
C GLU A 130 20.30 25.40 16.65
N SER A 131 21.29 24.84 15.95
CA SER A 131 22.65 25.39 15.92
C SER A 131 22.70 26.79 15.30
N THR A 132 21.99 27.01 14.20
CA THR A 132 22.07 28.26 13.42
C THR A 132 21.19 29.37 13.98
N GLU A 133 19.99 29.02 14.44
CA GLU A 133 18.93 29.97 14.81
C GLU A 133 18.88 30.25 16.31
N VAL A 134 19.36 29.31 17.15
CA VAL A 134 19.36 29.47 18.60
C VAL A 134 20.78 29.68 19.10
N VAL A 135 21.68 28.72 18.90
CA VAL A 135 23.03 28.78 19.47
C VAL A 135 23.85 29.93 18.87
N MET A 136 23.98 30.01 17.55
CA MET A 136 24.75 31.08 16.91
C MET A 136 24.18 32.47 17.19
N ASP A 137 22.86 32.59 17.36
CA ASP A 137 22.21 33.85 17.69
C ASP A 137 22.48 34.25 19.14
N LEU A 138 22.41 33.31 20.08
CA LEU A 138 22.81 33.51 21.48
C LEU A 138 24.28 33.90 21.63
N GLU A 139 25.19 33.23 20.93
CA GLU A 139 26.62 33.57 20.94
C GLU A 139 26.89 34.94 20.32
N ARG A 140 26.05 35.39 19.38
CA ARG A 140 26.16 36.72 18.78
C ARG A 140 25.64 37.81 19.72
N GLU A 141 24.57 37.54 20.48
CA GLU A 141 24.02 38.44 21.48
C GLU A 141 24.90 38.54 22.74
N VAL A 142 25.50 37.42 23.14
CA VAL A 142 26.42 37.32 24.27
C VAL A 142 27.74 36.70 23.80
N PRO A 143 28.67 37.49 23.22
CA PRO A 143 29.94 36.98 22.67
C PRO A 143 30.82 36.19 23.64
N GLU A 144 30.61 36.34 24.95
CA GLU A 144 31.31 35.60 25.99
C GLU A 144 30.94 34.11 26.02
N THR A 145 29.80 33.70 25.44
CA THR A 145 29.36 32.30 25.36
C THR A 145 29.83 31.59 24.09
N GLN A 146 30.60 32.25 23.23
CA GLN A 146 31.05 31.68 21.96
C GLN A 146 31.90 30.41 22.15
N GLY A 147 31.43 29.30 21.59
CA GLY A 147 32.08 27.99 21.68
C GLY A 147 31.86 27.26 23.00
N PHE A 148 31.01 27.80 23.88
CA PHE A 148 30.66 27.15 25.15
C PHE A 148 29.43 26.25 25.05
N PHE A 149 28.65 26.30 23.97
CA PHE A 149 27.54 25.37 23.78
C PHE A 149 28.03 23.99 23.32
N MET A 150 27.49 22.94 23.93
CA MET A 150 27.72 21.56 23.52
C MET A 150 27.03 21.26 22.18
N SER A 151 27.53 20.27 21.42
CA SER A 151 26.92 19.80 20.16
C SER A 151 25.74 18.84 20.38
N VAL A 152 25.15 18.85 21.57
CA VAL A 152 24.02 18.00 21.97
C VAL A 152 22.96 18.86 22.63
N VAL A 153 21.71 18.40 22.55
CA VAL A 153 20.54 19.03 23.14
C VAL A 153 19.75 18.01 23.94
N LEU A 154 19.28 18.41 25.12
CA LEU A 154 18.32 17.64 25.89
C LEU A 154 16.91 18.05 25.47
N ASP A 155 16.25 17.19 24.71
CA ASP A 155 14.92 17.41 24.18
C ASP A 155 13.85 16.85 25.14
N ALA A 156 13.29 17.73 25.96
CA ALA A 156 12.22 17.40 26.91
C ALA A 156 10.81 17.43 26.28
N THR A 157 10.67 17.79 24.99
CA THR A 157 9.36 17.70 24.30
C THR A 157 9.11 16.30 23.74
N ASP A 158 10.17 15.51 23.58
CA ASP A 158 10.14 14.22 22.91
C ASP A 158 9.52 13.06 23.71
N HIS A 159 8.22 13.17 24.02
CA HIS A 159 7.48 12.15 24.79
C HIS A 159 6.86 11.06 23.91
N PRO A 160 6.77 9.79 24.34
CA PRO A 160 6.14 8.75 23.52
C PRO A 160 4.65 9.00 23.23
N THR A 161 3.98 9.79 24.06
CA THR A 161 2.58 10.16 23.89
C THR A 161 2.36 11.35 22.95
N GLU A 162 3.43 12.00 22.47
CA GLU A 162 3.36 13.00 21.41
C GLU A 162 2.66 12.43 20.17
N PHE A 163 1.92 13.28 19.46
CA PHE A 163 1.11 12.85 18.32
C PHE A 163 1.97 12.18 17.24
N GLY A 164 3.14 12.74 16.93
CA GLY A 164 4.07 12.15 15.96
C GLY A 164 4.52 10.74 16.36
N ASN A 165 4.81 10.54 17.64
CA ASN A 165 5.26 9.25 18.18
C ASN A 165 4.15 8.20 18.18
N LEU A 166 2.90 8.60 18.42
CA LEU A 166 1.73 7.72 18.29
C LEU A 166 1.48 7.33 16.83
N VAL A 167 1.61 8.27 15.89
CA VAL A 167 1.48 7.99 14.45
C VAL A 167 2.51 6.94 14.01
N MET A 168 3.76 7.02 14.47
CA MET A 168 4.79 6.02 14.16
C MET A 168 4.40 4.60 14.63
N VAL A 169 3.84 4.47 15.84
CA VAL A 169 3.33 3.17 16.34
C VAL A 169 2.21 2.65 15.47
N VAL A 170 1.23 3.50 15.12
CA VAL A 170 0.10 3.10 14.28
C VAL A 170 0.58 2.63 12.90
N VAL A 171 1.53 3.33 12.29
CA VAL A 171 2.13 2.95 11.00
C VAL A 171 2.85 1.61 11.11
N ALA A 172 3.65 1.41 12.17
CA ALA A 172 4.36 0.14 12.39
C ALA A 172 3.38 -1.04 12.54
N LEU A 173 2.35 -0.89 13.37
CA LEU A 173 1.32 -1.90 13.58
C LEU A 173 0.52 -2.18 12.31
N ALA A 174 0.17 -1.15 11.54
CA ALA A 174 -0.53 -1.30 10.27
C ALA A 174 0.31 -2.07 9.25
N ALA A 175 1.61 -1.75 9.12
CA ALA A 175 2.54 -2.46 8.23
C ALA A 175 2.69 -3.93 8.62
N ILE A 176 2.90 -4.22 9.91
CA ILE A 176 3.00 -5.59 10.43
C ILE A 176 1.69 -6.35 10.21
N GLY A 177 0.55 -5.76 10.55
CA GLY A 177 -0.76 -6.39 10.38
C GLY A 177 -1.09 -6.68 8.92
N PHE A 178 -0.81 -5.74 8.01
CA PHE A 178 -0.98 -5.93 6.57
C PHE A 178 -0.04 -7.01 6.02
N GLY A 179 1.22 -7.01 6.45
CA GLY A 179 2.21 -8.02 6.10
C GLY A 179 1.78 -9.43 6.54
N LEU A 180 1.37 -9.59 7.80
CA LEU A 180 0.85 -10.86 8.33
C LEU A 180 -0.40 -11.34 7.59
N TYR A 181 -1.36 -10.44 7.36
CA TYR A 181 -2.57 -10.75 6.60
C TYR A 181 -2.23 -11.23 5.18
N GLY A 182 -1.27 -10.56 4.53
CA GLY A 182 -0.80 -10.92 3.20
C GLY A 182 -0.09 -12.26 3.14
N VAL A 183 0.77 -12.56 4.11
CA VAL A 183 1.42 -13.86 4.27
C VAL A 183 0.37 -14.96 4.47
N TYR A 184 -0.56 -14.76 5.41
CA TYR A 184 -1.67 -15.69 5.65
C TYR A 184 -2.49 -15.96 4.38
N ARG A 185 -2.87 -14.91 3.66
CA ARG A 185 -3.65 -15.02 2.42
C ARG A 185 -2.88 -15.73 1.32
N GLY A 186 -1.61 -15.40 1.14
CA GLY A 186 -0.74 -16.06 0.17
C GLY A 186 -0.57 -17.55 0.47
N PHE A 187 -0.37 -17.91 1.74
CA PHE A 187 -0.28 -19.30 2.17
C PHE A 187 -1.60 -20.05 2.01
N SER A 188 -2.74 -19.40 2.30
CA SER A 188 -4.07 -19.96 2.05
C SER A 188 -4.31 -20.23 0.55
N HIS A 189 -3.78 -19.40 -0.35
CA HIS A 189 -3.91 -19.65 -1.79
C HIS A 189 -2.97 -20.76 -2.30
N LEU A 190 -1.80 -20.93 -1.68
CA LEU A 190 -0.89 -22.04 -2.00
C LEU A 190 -1.43 -23.39 -1.53
N THR A 191 -2.05 -23.44 -0.35
CA THR A 191 -2.58 -24.68 0.27
C THR A 191 -3.93 -25.10 -0.27
N ASN A 192 -4.76 -24.16 -0.76
CA ASN A 192 -6.05 -24.44 -1.38
C ASN A 192 -6.18 -23.66 -2.70
N PRO A 193 -5.73 -24.24 -3.83
CA PRO A 193 -5.87 -23.62 -5.16
C PRO A 193 -7.32 -23.21 -5.45
N ALA A 194 -8.31 -24.00 -5.01
CA ALA A 194 -9.74 -23.74 -5.20
C ALA A 194 -10.23 -22.39 -4.61
N LYS A 195 -9.53 -21.82 -3.62
CA LYS A 195 -9.87 -20.50 -3.05
C LYS A 195 -9.41 -19.33 -3.93
N HIS A 196 -8.59 -19.59 -4.95
CA HIS A 196 -8.16 -18.55 -5.87
C HIS A 196 -9.38 -17.98 -6.63
N PRO A 197 -9.54 -16.65 -6.77
CA PRO A 197 -10.71 -16.04 -7.42
C PRO A 197 -11.03 -16.61 -8.81
N PHE A 198 -10.01 -17.06 -9.53
CA PHE A 198 -10.16 -17.78 -10.80
C PHE A 198 -10.88 -19.13 -10.65
N LEU A 199 -10.43 -20.03 -9.76
CA LEU A 199 -11.07 -21.34 -9.62
C LEU A 199 -12.48 -21.21 -9.03
N LYS A 200 -12.70 -20.18 -8.20
CA LYS A 200 -14.03 -19.81 -7.74
C LYS A 200 -14.95 -19.37 -8.88
N SER A 201 -14.47 -18.67 -9.90
CA SER A 201 -15.33 -18.32 -11.05
C SER A 201 -15.63 -19.52 -11.94
N LEU A 202 -14.78 -20.56 -11.93
CA LEU A 202 -15.06 -21.83 -12.63
C LEU A 202 -16.07 -22.72 -11.90
N SER A 203 -16.25 -22.56 -10.58
CA SER A 203 -17.16 -23.41 -9.81
C SER A 203 -18.63 -23.32 -10.26
N ARG A 204 -19.00 -22.25 -10.96
CA ARG A 204 -20.34 -22.11 -11.58
C ARG A 204 -20.59 -23.10 -12.73
N TYR A 205 -19.54 -23.72 -13.25
CA TYR A 205 -19.59 -24.67 -14.36
C TYR A 205 -19.42 -26.14 -13.93
N GLY A 206 -19.35 -26.40 -12.62
CA GLY A 206 -19.10 -27.70 -12.01
C GLY A 206 -17.85 -27.68 -11.13
N ASP A 207 -17.28 -28.86 -10.85
CA ASP A 207 -16.02 -28.94 -10.12
C ASP A 207 -14.90 -28.20 -10.89
N PRO A 208 -14.17 -27.26 -10.26
CA PRO A 208 -13.16 -26.47 -10.95
C PRO A 208 -12.03 -27.27 -11.58
N ASP A 209 -11.55 -28.35 -10.95
CA ASP A 209 -10.47 -29.17 -11.51
C ASP A 209 -10.97 -29.92 -12.75
N ASP A 210 -12.18 -30.50 -12.70
CA ASP A 210 -12.81 -31.15 -13.86
C ASP A 210 -13.09 -30.18 -15.02
N VAL A 211 -13.45 -28.93 -14.70
CA VAL A 211 -13.66 -27.88 -15.72
C VAL A 211 -12.33 -27.52 -16.40
N VAL A 212 -11.25 -27.34 -15.63
CA VAL A 212 -9.92 -27.05 -16.18
C VAL A 212 -9.46 -28.19 -17.09
N ASP A 213 -9.66 -29.43 -16.69
CA ASP A 213 -9.25 -30.59 -17.49
C ASP A 213 -10.05 -30.73 -18.78
N ARG A 214 -11.34 -30.36 -18.79
CA ARG A 214 -12.15 -30.30 -20.01
C ARG A 214 -11.66 -29.22 -20.97
N ILE A 215 -11.41 -28.01 -20.46
CA ILE A 215 -10.87 -26.90 -21.25
C ILE A 215 -9.55 -27.31 -21.90
N GLU A 216 -8.66 -27.98 -21.14
CA GLU A 216 -7.37 -28.43 -21.66
C GLU A 216 -7.52 -29.46 -22.78
N LYS A 217 -8.39 -30.46 -22.60
CA LYS A 217 -8.68 -31.46 -23.63
C LYS A 217 -9.19 -30.79 -24.90
N GLU A 218 -10.06 -29.79 -24.78
CA GLU A 218 -10.57 -29.04 -25.94
C GLU A 218 -9.47 -28.23 -26.64
N ARG A 219 -8.57 -27.57 -25.89
CA ARG A 219 -7.44 -26.83 -26.48
C ARG A 219 -6.51 -27.71 -27.30
N VAL A 220 -6.27 -28.95 -26.85
CA VAL A 220 -5.42 -29.90 -27.58
C VAL A 220 -6.07 -30.34 -28.90
N LEU A 221 -7.40 -30.42 -28.93
CA LEU A 221 -8.15 -30.82 -30.12
C LEU A 221 -8.26 -29.68 -31.14
N GLN A 222 -8.68 -28.50 -30.69
CA GLN A 222 -8.86 -27.34 -31.55
C GLN A 222 -8.76 -26.04 -30.75
N GLU A 223 -7.89 -25.14 -31.18
CA GLU A 223 -7.65 -23.85 -30.55
C GLU A 223 -7.49 -22.76 -31.62
N ASP A 224 -8.40 -21.79 -31.61
CA ASP A 224 -8.33 -20.61 -32.49
C ASP A 224 -7.92 -19.40 -31.64
N LYS A 225 -6.81 -18.73 -32.01
CA LYS A 225 -6.27 -17.59 -31.26
C LYS A 225 -6.42 -16.29 -32.03
N VAL A 226 -7.05 -15.30 -31.39
CA VAL A 226 -7.16 -13.94 -31.92
C VAL A 226 -6.77 -12.93 -30.84
N GLY A 227 -5.61 -12.31 -31.00
CA GLY A 227 -5.06 -11.39 -30.00
C GLY A 227 -4.76 -12.10 -28.68
N LYS A 228 -5.47 -11.72 -27.61
CA LYS A 228 -5.38 -12.36 -26.28
C LYS A 228 -6.49 -13.37 -26.01
N LEU A 229 -7.43 -13.46 -26.95
CA LEU A 229 -8.55 -14.38 -26.88
C LEU A 229 -8.11 -15.73 -27.44
N THR A 230 -8.44 -16.77 -26.69
CA THR A 230 -8.33 -18.15 -27.13
C THR A 230 -9.74 -18.75 -27.17
N LEU A 231 -10.13 -19.23 -28.34
CA LEU A 231 -11.40 -19.89 -28.58
C LEU A 231 -11.15 -21.39 -28.72
N THR A 232 -11.97 -22.17 -28.03
CA THR A 232 -12.05 -23.63 -28.15
C THR A 232 -13.49 -24.00 -28.47
N LYS A 233 -13.80 -25.26 -28.73
CA LYS A 233 -15.16 -25.67 -29.09
C LYS A 233 -16.26 -25.11 -28.18
N ASN A 234 -16.06 -25.14 -26.86
CA ASN A 234 -17.09 -24.72 -25.90
C ASN A 234 -16.69 -23.52 -25.04
N TRP A 235 -15.45 -23.03 -25.14
CA TRP A 235 -14.92 -22.03 -24.20
C TRP A 235 -14.25 -20.84 -24.89
N ILE A 236 -14.47 -19.68 -24.28
CA ILE A 236 -13.82 -18.42 -24.56
C ILE A 236 -12.87 -18.12 -23.40
N ILE A 237 -11.58 -17.96 -23.70
CA ILE A 237 -10.51 -17.86 -22.71
C ILE A 237 -9.74 -16.56 -22.94
N ASP A 238 -9.53 -15.78 -21.87
CA ASP A 238 -8.63 -14.63 -21.84
C ASP A 238 -7.41 -14.97 -20.99
N GLU A 239 -6.26 -15.10 -21.65
CA GLU A 239 -4.97 -15.38 -21.03
C GLU A 239 -4.15 -14.09 -20.93
N LYS A 240 -4.31 -13.34 -19.84
CA LYS A 240 -3.51 -12.13 -19.56
C LYS A 240 -2.56 -12.37 -18.39
N GLY A 241 -1.34 -12.82 -18.67
CA GLY A 241 -0.30 -12.97 -17.64
C GLY A 241 -0.77 -13.88 -16.50
N ASN A 242 -0.92 -13.32 -15.29
CA ASN A 242 -1.43 -14.05 -14.12
C ASN A 242 -2.97 -14.09 -14.01
N ASN A 243 -3.69 -13.41 -14.91
CA ASN A 243 -5.15 -13.46 -14.98
C ASN A 243 -5.57 -14.43 -16.08
N PHE A 244 -6.22 -15.50 -15.68
CA PHE A 244 -6.86 -16.46 -16.56
C PHE A 244 -8.36 -16.36 -16.31
N ARG A 245 -9.12 -15.95 -17.33
CA ARG A 245 -10.58 -15.80 -17.25
C ARG A 245 -11.23 -16.65 -18.32
N VAL A 246 -12.33 -17.31 -17.96
CA VAL A 246 -12.99 -18.25 -18.84
C VAL A 246 -14.50 -18.07 -18.78
N MET A 247 -15.12 -18.17 -19.94
CA MET A 247 -16.57 -18.16 -20.14
C MET A 247 -16.92 -19.29 -21.10
N ARG A 248 -18.02 -20.01 -20.86
CA ARG A 248 -18.54 -20.93 -21.87
C ARG A 248 -19.11 -20.15 -23.03
N ALA A 249 -18.78 -20.53 -24.26
CA ALA A 249 -19.32 -19.91 -25.46
C ALA A 249 -20.86 -19.96 -25.47
N GLN A 250 -21.44 -21.09 -25.04
CA GLN A 250 -22.89 -21.27 -24.96
C GLN A 250 -23.58 -20.28 -24.00
N ASP A 251 -22.89 -19.79 -22.98
CA ASP A 251 -23.47 -18.91 -21.96
C ASP A 251 -23.32 -17.43 -22.34
N LEU A 252 -22.66 -17.14 -23.46
CA LEU A 252 -22.43 -15.81 -23.96
C LEU A 252 -23.74 -15.17 -24.44
N LEU A 253 -24.03 -13.98 -23.92
CA LEU A 253 -25.22 -13.21 -24.27
C LEU A 253 -24.92 -11.99 -25.12
N TRP A 254 -23.91 -11.22 -24.74
CA TRP A 254 -23.66 -9.91 -25.33
C TRP A 254 -22.18 -9.60 -25.40
N VAL A 255 -21.75 -9.11 -26.57
CA VAL A 255 -20.36 -8.75 -26.85
C VAL A 255 -20.31 -7.42 -27.57
N TYR A 256 -19.43 -6.53 -27.12
CA TYR A 256 -19.16 -5.29 -27.85
C TYR A 256 -17.75 -4.78 -27.66
N LYS A 257 -17.27 -4.03 -28.65
CA LYS A 257 -16.03 -3.24 -28.59
C LYS A 257 -16.23 -2.06 -27.65
N HIS A 258 -15.40 -1.96 -26.63
CA HIS A 258 -15.36 -0.86 -25.68
C HIS A 258 -14.07 -0.06 -25.86
N VAL A 259 -14.22 1.25 -26.08
CA VAL A 259 -13.10 2.19 -26.25
C VAL A 259 -13.09 3.14 -25.06
N GLN A 260 -11.96 3.16 -24.34
CA GLN A 260 -11.71 4.12 -23.27
C GLN A 260 -10.72 5.17 -23.75
N THR A 261 -11.08 6.44 -23.67
CA THR A 261 -10.22 7.57 -24.08
C THR A 261 -9.71 8.32 -22.85
N GLY A 262 -8.40 8.44 -22.72
CA GLY A 262 -7.74 9.21 -21.66
C GLY A 262 -7.67 10.71 -21.95
N ARG A 263 -7.24 11.48 -20.94
CA ARG A 263 -7.15 12.96 -21.00
C ARG A 263 -6.33 13.49 -22.19
N TYR A 264 -5.30 12.76 -22.61
CA TYR A 264 -4.41 13.10 -23.73
C TYR A 264 -4.77 12.38 -25.03
N ASN A 265 -6.05 12.04 -25.23
CA ASN A 265 -6.55 11.31 -26.40
C ASN A 265 -5.93 9.91 -26.60
N THR A 266 -5.33 9.33 -25.56
CA THR A 266 -4.87 7.94 -25.56
C THR A 266 -6.07 7.00 -25.55
N LYS A 267 -6.20 6.16 -26.57
CA LYS A 267 -7.33 5.21 -26.69
C LYS A 267 -6.91 3.80 -26.29
N HIS A 268 -7.68 3.19 -25.40
CA HIS A 268 -7.57 1.79 -25.03
C HIS A 268 -8.76 1.02 -25.57
N TYR A 269 -8.47 -0.02 -26.36
CA TYR A 269 -9.48 -0.86 -26.99
C TYR A 269 -9.62 -2.16 -26.20
N SER A 270 -10.86 -2.57 -25.93
CA SER A 270 -11.17 -3.82 -25.27
C SER A 270 -12.46 -4.40 -25.83
N LEU A 271 -12.64 -5.70 -25.67
CA LEU A 271 -13.88 -6.39 -25.94
C LEU A 271 -14.52 -6.75 -24.61
N ARG A 272 -15.79 -6.38 -24.40
CA ARG A 272 -16.55 -6.76 -23.21
C ARG A 272 -17.49 -7.90 -23.58
N LEU A 273 -17.41 -9.00 -22.83
CA LEU A 273 -18.25 -10.18 -22.98
C LEU A 273 -19.09 -10.36 -21.72
N TYR A 274 -20.39 -10.55 -21.89
CA TYR A 274 -21.34 -10.78 -20.81
C TYR A 274 -21.97 -12.16 -20.93
N ASP A 275 -22.00 -12.90 -19.82
CA ASP A 275 -22.66 -14.21 -19.75
C ASP A 275 -24.03 -14.18 -19.07
N GLN A 276 -24.77 -15.28 -19.17
CA GLN A 276 -26.06 -15.45 -18.51
C GLN A 276 -25.99 -15.40 -16.97
N HIS A 277 -24.81 -15.60 -16.39
CA HIS A 277 -24.62 -15.60 -14.94
C HIS A 277 -24.36 -14.20 -14.37
N GLY A 278 -24.34 -13.17 -15.21
CA GLY A 278 -24.13 -11.78 -14.76
C GLY A 278 -22.67 -11.33 -14.77
N GLU A 279 -21.74 -12.16 -15.23
CA GLU A 279 -20.31 -11.88 -15.21
C GLU A 279 -19.84 -11.21 -16.49
N MET A 280 -18.83 -10.35 -16.35
CA MET A 280 -18.28 -9.57 -17.45
C MET A 280 -16.77 -9.81 -17.57
N ILE A 281 -16.35 -10.28 -18.74
CA ILE A 281 -14.93 -10.39 -19.08
C ILE A 281 -14.58 -9.25 -20.03
N SER A 282 -13.58 -8.46 -19.66
CA SER A 282 -12.99 -7.44 -20.53
C SER A 282 -11.62 -7.89 -21.03
N VAL A 283 -11.52 -8.08 -22.35
CA VAL A 283 -10.30 -8.56 -23.04
C VAL A 283 -9.67 -7.40 -23.80
N GLY A 284 -8.47 -6.98 -23.37
CA GLY A 284 -7.80 -5.82 -23.96
C GLY A 284 -7.14 -6.12 -25.30
N ALA A 285 -7.43 -5.31 -26.32
CA ALA A 285 -6.80 -5.36 -27.64
C ALA A 285 -5.64 -4.34 -27.75
N LYS A 286 -4.66 -4.62 -28.61
CA LYS A 286 -3.52 -3.72 -28.89
C LYS A 286 -3.97 -2.46 -29.64
N ASN A 287 -4.92 -2.60 -30.55
CA ASN A 287 -5.45 -1.53 -31.38
C ASN A 287 -6.90 -1.84 -31.76
N GLU A 288 -7.55 -0.89 -32.44
CA GLU A 288 -8.95 -1.01 -32.85
C GLU A 288 -9.20 -2.21 -33.77
N LYS A 289 -8.33 -2.38 -34.78
CA LYS A 289 -8.42 -3.48 -35.75
C LYS A 289 -8.44 -4.84 -35.07
N GLN A 290 -7.57 -5.05 -34.08
CA GLN A 290 -7.54 -6.30 -33.31
C GLN A 290 -8.82 -6.50 -32.48
N ALA A 291 -9.41 -5.42 -31.93
CA ALA A 291 -10.69 -5.53 -31.22
C ALA A 291 -11.82 -5.95 -32.17
N ASP A 292 -11.82 -5.42 -33.40
CA ASP A 292 -12.80 -5.78 -34.44
C ASP A 292 -12.61 -7.24 -34.89
N GLU A 293 -11.37 -7.68 -35.14
CA GLU A 293 -11.03 -9.08 -35.46
C GLU A 293 -11.50 -10.04 -34.35
N MET A 294 -11.24 -9.71 -33.08
CA MET A 294 -11.69 -10.51 -31.93
C MET A 294 -13.22 -10.60 -31.87
N GLY A 295 -13.92 -9.48 -32.08
CA GLY A 295 -15.38 -9.44 -32.08
C GLY A 295 -15.97 -10.27 -33.23
N MET A 296 -15.39 -10.20 -34.42
CA MET A 296 -15.80 -11.00 -35.57
C MET A 296 -15.61 -12.50 -35.33
N GLU A 297 -14.49 -12.91 -34.73
CA GLU A 297 -14.25 -14.33 -34.47
C GLU A 297 -15.23 -14.88 -33.42
N ILE A 298 -15.54 -14.10 -32.39
CA ILE A 298 -16.60 -14.46 -31.43
C ILE A 298 -17.96 -14.54 -32.11
N ALA A 299 -18.28 -13.63 -33.04
CA ALA A 299 -19.54 -13.68 -33.77
C ALA A 299 -19.68 -14.95 -34.63
N LYS A 300 -18.58 -15.47 -35.19
CA LYS A 300 -18.58 -16.78 -35.87
C LYS A 300 -18.76 -17.93 -34.89
N HIS A 301 -18.11 -17.84 -33.74
CA HIS A 301 -18.07 -18.91 -32.76
C HIS A 301 -19.37 -19.02 -31.93
N ALA A 302 -20.04 -17.90 -31.67
CA ALA A 302 -21.29 -17.80 -30.93
C ALA A 302 -22.29 -16.91 -31.69
N PRO A 303 -22.86 -17.39 -32.81
CA PRO A 303 -23.73 -16.59 -33.69
C PRO A 303 -25.05 -16.17 -33.02
N TRP A 304 -25.44 -16.83 -31.93
CA TRP A 304 -26.62 -16.45 -31.14
C TRP A 304 -26.41 -15.20 -30.29
N ALA A 305 -25.16 -14.84 -29.97
CA ALA A 305 -24.86 -13.74 -29.08
C ALA A 305 -25.22 -12.38 -29.73
N LEU A 306 -25.61 -11.42 -28.91
CA LEU A 306 -25.82 -10.05 -29.34
C LEU A 306 -24.46 -9.41 -29.59
N ILE A 307 -24.21 -8.93 -30.81
CA ILE A 307 -22.94 -8.31 -31.19
C ILE A 307 -23.14 -6.80 -31.39
N GLY A 308 -22.27 -6.00 -30.77
CA GLY A 308 -22.29 -4.55 -30.86
C GLY A 308 -22.95 -3.87 -29.66
N TYR A 309 -22.62 -2.60 -29.46
CA TYR A 309 -23.20 -1.81 -28.37
C TYR A 309 -24.52 -1.19 -28.82
N ASP A 310 -25.57 -1.40 -28.03
CA ASP A 310 -26.83 -0.68 -28.13
C ASP A 310 -27.26 -0.28 -26.71
N LYS A 311 -27.69 0.97 -26.55
CA LYS A 311 -28.13 1.50 -25.25
C LYS A 311 -29.31 0.70 -24.68
N LYS A 312 -30.23 0.22 -25.52
CA LYS A 312 -31.35 -0.63 -25.11
C LYS A 312 -30.88 -1.99 -24.60
N ILE A 313 -29.84 -2.57 -25.21
CA ILE A 313 -29.24 -3.82 -24.72
C ILE A 313 -28.57 -3.58 -23.37
N GLU A 314 -27.87 -2.46 -23.20
CA GLU A 314 -27.26 -2.10 -21.92
C GLU A 314 -28.32 -1.91 -20.81
N ASP A 315 -29.38 -1.16 -21.11
CA ASP A 315 -30.47 -0.92 -20.17
C ASP A 315 -31.21 -2.23 -19.84
N ALA A 316 -31.42 -3.11 -20.82
CA ALA A 316 -31.98 -4.44 -20.61
C ALA A 316 -31.04 -5.33 -19.77
N TRP A 317 -29.72 -5.26 -19.98
CA TRP A 317 -28.74 -5.99 -19.17
C TRP A 317 -28.77 -5.57 -17.69
N LYS A 318 -28.92 -4.26 -17.43
CA LYS A 318 -28.96 -3.69 -16.07
C LYS A 318 -30.29 -3.96 -15.36
N ASN A 319 -31.41 -3.79 -16.07
CA ASN A 319 -32.74 -3.75 -15.45
C ASN A 319 -33.62 -4.98 -15.75
N GLN A 320 -33.34 -5.71 -16.84
CA GLN A 320 -34.23 -6.75 -17.39
C GLN A 320 -33.43 -7.97 -17.88
N ARG A 321 -32.39 -8.39 -17.14
CA ARG A 321 -31.45 -9.45 -17.56
C ARG A 321 -32.13 -10.74 -18.00
N ASN A 322 -33.19 -11.16 -17.29
CA ASN A 322 -33.93 -12.39 -17.63
C ASN A 322 -34.59 -12.31 -19.01
N GLN A 323 -35.04 -11.13 -19.43
CA GLN A 323 -35.61 -10.93 -20.76
C GLN A 323 -34.52 -11.01 -21.84
N LEU A 324 -33.32 -10.50 -21.55
CA LEU A 324 -32.18 -10.60 -22.46
C LEU A 324 -31.72 -12.07 -22.62
N ILE A 325 -31.66 -12.83 -21.52
CA ILE A 325 -31.37 -14.26 -21.53
C ILE A 325 -32.38 -14.99 -22.43
N ALA A 326 -33.68 -14.77 -22.22
CA ALA A 326 -34.72 -15.42 -23.02
C ALA A 326 -34.63 -15.08 -24.52
N ALA A 327 -34.34 -13.82 -24.85
CA ALA A 327 -34.17 -13.39 -26.24
C ALA A 327 -32.98 -14.07 -26.94
N VAL A 328 -31.85 -14.22 -26.24
CA VAL A 328 -30.67 -14.93 -26.78
C VAL A 328 -30.93 -16.42 -26.88
N GLU A 329 -31.65 -17.02 -25.93
CA GLU A 329 -31.99 -18.45 -25.96
C GLU A 329 -32.88 -18.79 -27.18
N GLN A 330 -33.83 -17.93 -27.53
CA GLN A 330 -34.60 -18.08 -28.76
C GLN A 330 -33.72 -18.07 -30.02
N ARG A 331 -32.68 -17.23 -30.04
CA ARG A 331 -31.71 -17.20 -31.15
C ARG A 331 -30.86 -18.45 -31.22
N LYS A 332 -30.49 -19.05 -30.09
CA LYS A 332 -29.75 -20.33 -30.05
C LYS A 332 -30.55 -21.44 -30.70
N VAL A 333 -31.84 -21.54 -30.40
CA VAL A 333 -32.74 -22.54 -30.99
C VAL A 333 -32.81 -22.34 -32.51
N GLN A 334 -32.91 -21.10 -32.99
CA GLN A 334 -32.95 -20.79 -34.42
C GLN A 334 -31.62 -21.04 -35.13
N ALA A 335 -30.49 -20.88 -34.46
CA ALA A 335 -29.16 -21.10 -35.04
C ALA A 335 -28.72 -22.59 -35.00
N SER A 336 -29.41 -23.42 -34.22
CA SER A 336 -29.16 -24.86 -34.10
C SER A 336 -30.12 -25.72 -34.92
N ALA A 337 -31.17 -25.11 -35.49
CA ALA A 337 -32.10 -25.70 -36.44
C ALA A 337 -31.58 -25.48 -37.87
#